data_AF-A0A1E3XDF6-F1
#
_entry.id   AF-A0A1E3XDF6-F1
#
_cell.length_a   1.000
_cell.length_b   1.000
_cell.length_c   1.000
_cell.angle_alpha   90.00
_cell.angle_beta   90.00
_cell.angle_gamma   90.00
#
_symmetry.space_group_name_H-M   'P 1'
#
loop_
_entity.id
_entity.type
_entity.pdbx_description
1 polymer ?
#
loop_
_entity_poly.entity_id
_entity_poly.type
_entity_poly.pdbx_seq_one_letter_code
_entity_poly.pdbx_strand_id
1 'polypeptide(L)'
;MKFTVLETIKLKTSKGNMELKPGQMVLLPHNVATQLLRQGKIKQIRKQYKIYSKVLNDFLWVVATEQELREMLDEDPEMVVYTFKEISKLDENISKDVLRKIHSVKKIFPGSTIENIGDNRL
;
A
#
# COMPACT_ATOMS: atom_id res chain seq x y z
N MET A 1 -12.95 6.24 -1.21
CA MET A 1 -12.15 5.01 -0.96
C MET A 1 -13.09 3.86 -0.65
N LYS A 2 -12.76 2.64 -1.10
CA LYS A 2 -13.58 1.45 -0.82
C LYS A 2 -13.09 0.77 0.46
N PHE A 3 -14.01 0.23 1.24
CA PHE A 3 -13.73 -0.49 2.48
C PHE A 3 -14.44 -1.83 2.47
N THR A 4 -13.82 -2.85 3.07
CA THR A 4 -14.46 -4.12 3.40
C THR A 4 -14.92 -4.08 4.84
N VAL A 5 -16.17 -4.44 5.06
CA VAL A 5 -16.78 -4.52 6.38
C VAL A 5 -16.30 -5.80 7.08
N LEU A 6 -15.83 -5.69 8.32
CA LEU A 6 -15.28 -6.82 9.08
C LEU A 6 -16.32 -7.47 10.01
N GLU A 7 -17.24 -6.67 10.53
CA GLU A 7 -18.34 -7.11 11.39
C GLU A 7 -19.65 -6.40 11.02
N THR A 8 -20.80 -6.85 11.53
CA THR A 8 -22.08 -6.20 11.23
C THR A 8 -22.15 -4.78 11.83
N ILE A 9 -22.43 -3.77 11.01
CA ILE A 9 -22.49 -2.36 11.44
C ILE A 9 -23.87 -1.79 11.15
N LYS A 10 -24.53 -1.24 12.18
CA LYS A 10 -25.78 -0.48 12.02
C LYS A 10 -25.46 1.01 12.03
N LEU A 11 -25.74 1.69 10.92
CA LEU A 11 -25.50 3.11 10.72
C LEU A 11 -26.83 3.84 10.54
N LYS A 12 -26.93 5.04 11.11
CA LYS A 12 -28.06 5.94 10.86
C LYS A 12 -27.62 6.98 9.82
N THR A 13 -28.23 6.93 8.65
CA THR A 13 -27.94 7.84 7.53
C THR A 13 -29.10 8.81 7.32
N SER A 14 -28.89 9.86 6.53
CA SER A 14 -29.97 10.77 6.12
C SER A 14 -31.11 10.08 5.35
N LYS A 15 -30.86 8.89 4.79
CA LYS A 15 -31.85 8.05 4.10
C LYS A 15 -32.47 6.98 5.01
N GLY A 16 -32.15 6.98 6.31
CA GLY A 16 -32.63 6.01 7.29
C GLY A 16 -31.54 5.07 7.80
N ASN A 17 -31.95 3.99 8.47
CA ASN A 17 -31.04 3.01 9.04
C ASN A 17 -30.47 2.11 7.94
N MET A 18 -29.16 1.97 7.92
CA MET A 18 -28.41 1.09 7.03
C MET A 18 -27.70 0.03 7.86
N GLU A 19 -27.79 -1.22 7.44
CA GLU A 19 -27.03 -2.32 8.04
C GLU A 19 -26.00 -2.83 7.03
N LEU A 20 -24.74 -2.79 7.43
CA LEU A 20 -23.61 -3.28 6.66
C LEU A 20 -23.21 -4.66 7.17
N LYS A 21 -23.06 -5.63 6.28
CA LYS A 21 -22.72 -7.02 6.64
C LYS A 21 -21.22 -7.30 6.49
N PRO A 22 -20.64 -8.24 7.25
CA PRO A 22 -19.26 -8.69 7.06
C PRO A 22 -18.99 -9.10 5.61
N GLY A 23 -17.80 -8.77 5.10
CA GLY A 23 -17.38 -9.02 3.72
C GLY A 23 -17.96 -8.04 2.69
N GLN A 24 -18.91 -7.19 3.06
CA GLN A 24 -19.49 -6.21 2.13
C GLN A 24 -18.48 -5.13 1.78
N MET A 25 -18.37 -4.82 0.48
CA MET A 25 -17.61 -3.68 -0.01
C MET A 25 -18.47 -2.43 -0.01
N VAL A 26 -17.99 -1.35 0.62
CA VAL A 26 -18.74 -0.10 0.78
C VAL A 26 -17.91 1.12 0.44
N LEU A 27 -18.58 2.15 -0.07
CA LEU A 27 -18.08 3.50 -0.16
C LEU A 27 -18.74 4.30 0.97
N LEU A 28 -17.92 4.86 1.87
CA LEU A 28 -18.40 5.59 3.03
C LEU A 28 -17.91 7.04 3.00
N PRO A 29 -18.70 8.00 3.52
CA PRO A 29 -18.23 9.36 3.78
C PRO A 29 -16.99 9.36 4.69
N HIS A 30 -16.06 10.31 4.48
CA HIS A 30 -14.76 10.33 5.16
C HIS A 30 -14.88 10.28 6.70
N ASN A 31 -15.78 11.07 7.28
CA ASN A 31 -16.03 11.12 8.71
C ASN A 31 -16.48 9.76 9.28
N VAL A 32 -17.44 9.11 8.61
CA VAL A 32 -17.95 7.79 8.99
C VAL A 32 -16.86 6.72 8.83
N ALA A 33 -16.14 6.73 7.71
CA ALA A 33 -15.06 5.78 7.44
C ALA A 33 -13.95 5.88 8.49
N THR A 34 -13.52 7.11 8.85
CA THR A 34 -12.47 7.34 9.85
C THR A 34 -12.87 6.77 11.21
N GLN A 35 -14.11 7.00 11.63
CA GLN A 35 -14.62 6.45 12.89
C GLN A 35 -14.64 4.92 12.87
N LEU A 36 -15.15 4.31 11.81
CA LEU A 36 -15.26 2.85 11.71
C LEU A 36 -13.90 2.16 11.55
N LEU A 37 -12.93 2.81 10.90
CA LEU A 37 -11.54 2.35 10.84
C LEU A 37 -10.91 2.33 12.24
N ARG A 38 -11.06 3.40 13.03
CA ARG A 38 -10.55 3.47 14.41
C ARG A 38 -11.16 2.42 15.33
N GLN A 39 -12.41 2.04 15.07
CA GLN A 39 -13.10 0.98 15.79
C GLN A 39 -12.76 -0.43 15.30
N GLY A 40 -11.93 -0.57 14.25
CA GLY A 40 -11.59 -1.87 13.65
C GLY A 40 -12.76 -2.57 12.96
N LYS A 41 -13.84 -1.85 12.61
CA LYS A 41 -15.07 -2.44 12.04
C LYS A 41 -15.03 -2.58 10.52
N ILE A 42 -14.16 -1.80 9.87
CA ILE A 42 -13.93 -1.86 8.43
C ILE A 42 -12.42 -1.88 8.18
N LYS A 43 -12.00 -2.51 7.08
CA LYS A 43 -10.62 -2.43 6.56
C LYS A 43 -10.65 -1.71 5.22
N GLN A 44 -9.68 -0.84 4.97
CA GLN A 44 -9.53 -0.23 3.65
C GLN A 44 -9.17 -1.31 2.62
N ILE A 45 -9.83 -1.28 1.46
CA ILE A 45 -9.45 -2.14 0.33
C ILE A 45 -8.21 -1.51 -0.28
N ARG A 46 -7.05 -2.10 0.05
CA ARG A 46 -5.74 -1.66 -0.41
C ARG A 46 -5.55 -2.07 -1.87
N LYS A 47 -4.86 -1.24 -2.66
CA LYS A 47 -4.35 -1.63 -3.97
C LYS A 47 -2.90 -2.04 -3.81
N GLN A 48 -2.71 -3.27 -3.33
CA GLN A 48 -1.39 -3.90 -3.29
C GLN A 48 -1.22 -4.72 -4.56
N TYR A 49 -0.10 -4.55 -5.23
CA TYR A 49 0.24 -5.31 -6.42
C TYR A 49 1.43 -6.21 -6.12
N LYS A 50 1.27 -7.51 -6.39
CA LYS A 50 2.37 -8.46 -6.34
C LYS A 50 2.79 -8.77 -7.78
N ILE A 51 3.95 -8.28 -8.17
CA ILE A 51 4.44 -8.33 -9.56
C ILE A 51 5.64 -9.26 -9.62
N TYR A 52 5.56 -10.33 -10.42
CA TYR A 52 6.74 -11.16 -10.66
C TYR A 52 7.70 -10.47 -11.64
N SER A 53 8.96 -10.29 -11.22
CA SER A 53 10.02 -9.75 -12.05
C SER A 53 10.99 -10.85 -12.48
N LYS A 54 11.02 -11.17 -13.78
CA LYS A 54 12.01 -12.08 -14.36
C LYS A 54 13.45 -11.56 -14.22
N VAL A 55 13.65 -10.24 -14.23
CA VAL A 55 14.97 -9.61 -14.14
C VAL A 55 15.60 -9.82 -12.76
N LEU A 56 14.76 -9.70 -11.74
CA LEU A 56 15.14 -9.87 -10.33
C LEU A 56 14.98 -11.32 -9.86
N ASN A 57 14.26 -12.14 -10.64
CA ASN A 57 13.83 -13.48 -10.26
C ASN A 57 13.11 -13.49 -8.91
N ASP A 58 12.24 -12.51 -8.69
CA ASP A 58 11.56 -12.29 -7.42
C ASP A 58 10.21 -11.57 -7.60
N PHE A 59 9.37 -11.61 -6.58
CA PHE A 59 8.15 -10.83 -6.49
C PHE A 59 8.41 -9.45 -5.88
N LEU A 60 7.87 -8.43 -6.54
CA LEU A 60 7.83 -7.05 -6.08
C LEU A 60 6.47 -6.77 -5.49
N TRP A 61 6.43 -6.32 -4.24
CA TRP A 61 5.24 -5.74 -3.65
C TRP A 61 5.21 -4.26 -3.93
N VAL A 62 4.13 -3.77 -4.51
CA VAL A 62 3.94 -2.35 -4.85
C VAL A 62 2.69 -1.82 -4.18
N VAL A 63 2.84 -0.71 -3.46
CA VAL A 63 1.77 0.01 -2.78
C VAL A 63 1.60 1.40 -3.35
N ALA A 64 0.40 1.97 -3.22
CA ALA A 64 0.13 3.32 -3.73
C ALA A 64 0.61 4.41 -2.77
N THR A 65 0.61 4.14 -1.45
CA THR A 65 0.86 5.15 -0.42
C THR A 65 1.87 4.72 0.64
N GLU A 66 2.51 5.70 1.29
CA GLU A 66 3.42 5.48 2.44
C GLU A 66 2.71 4.84 3.65
N GLN A 67 1.42 5.13 3.81
CA GLN A 67 0.62 4.48 4.86
C GLN A 67 0.49 2.98 4.59
N GLU A 68 0.19 2.59 3.35
CA GLU A 68 0.13 1.16 2.97
C GLU A 68 1.50 0.48 3.12
N LEU A 69 2.61 1.19 2.86
CA LEU A 69 3.96 0.68 3.11
C LEU A 69 4.15 0.33 4.59
N ARG A 70 3.87 1.28 5.50
CA ARG A 70 4.02 1.07 6.95
C ARG A 70 3.16 -0.09 7.43
N GLU A 71 1.89 -0.11 7.02
CA GLU A 71 0.97 -1.18 7.40
C GLU A 71 1.42 -2.57 6.90
N MET A 72 2.06 -2.66 5.73
CA MET A 72 2.62 -3.93 5.25
C MET A 72 3.86 -4.36 6.03
N LEU A 73 4.71 -3.42 6.43
CA LEU A 73 5.89 -3.72 7.23
C LEU A 73 5.53 -4.04 8.69
N ASP A 74 4.43 -3.50 9.21
CA ASP A 74 3.87 -3.88 10.52
C ASP A 74 3.35 -5.33 10.49
N GLU A 75 2.79 -5.77 9.35
CA GLU A 75 2.31 -7.15 9.14
C GLU A 75 3.49 -8.12 8.88
N ASP A 76 4.49 -7.71 8.10
CA ASP A 76 5.70 -8.49 7.78
C ASP A 76 6.93 -7.56 7.62
N PRO A 77 7.77 -7.44 8.68
CA PRO A 77 8.92 -6.55 8.68
C PRO A 77 10.02 -6.90 7.69
N GLU A 78 10.06 -8.14 7.18
CA GLU A 78 11.08 -8.58 6.21
C GLU A 78 10.64 -8.36 4.75
N MET A 79 9.42 -7.87 4.55
CA MET A 79 8.87 -7.72 3.21
C MET A 79 9.54 -6.59 2.42
N VAL A 80 9.90 -6.89 1.17
CA VAL A 80 10.41 -5.89 0.22
C VAL A 80 9.25 -5.21 -0.50
N VAL A 81 8.89 -4.02 -0.02
CA VAL A 81 7.78 -3.23 -0.55
C VAL A 81 8.26 -1.94 -1.18
N TYR A 82 7.73 -1.61 -2.35
CA TYR A 82 7.99 -0.38 -3.08
C TYR A 82 6.73 0.48 -3.10
N THR A 83 6.86 1.78 -2.93
CA THR A 83 5.78 2.70 -3.25
C THR A 83 5.77 3.00 -4.74
N PHE A 84 4.60 3.32 -5.29
CA PHE A 84 4.48 3.78 -6.68
C PHE A 84 5.40 4.98 -6.96
N LYS A 85 5.56 5.87 -5.97
CA LYS A 85 6.48 7.03 -6.04
C LYS A 85 7.94 6.61 -6.19
N GLU A 86 8.38 5.55 -5.53
CA GLU A 86 9.76 5.05 -5.68
C GLU A 86 9.98 4.48 -7.08
N ILE A 87 9.04 3.67 -7.58
CA ILE A 87 9.15 3.05 -8.90
C ILE A 87 9.16 4.14 -9.98
N SER A 88 8.34 5.19 -9.85
CA SER A 88 8.30 6.29 -10.82
C SER A 88 9.59 7.12 -10.87
N LYS A 89 10.47 7.02 -9.85
CA LYS A 89 11.77 7.71 -9.84
C LYS A 89 12.87 6.91 -10.57
N LEU A 90 12.63 5.64 -10.87
CA LEU A 90 13.58 4.80 -11.59
C LEU A 90 13.56 5.17 -13.08
N ASP A 91 14.74 5.39 -13.66
CA ASP A 91 14.89 5.63 -15.10
C ASP A 91 14.42 4.40 -15.89
N GLU A 92 13.67 4.61 -16.98
CA GLU A 92 13.24 3.53 -17.88
C GLU A 92 14.43 2.78 -18.52
N ASN A 93 15.58 3.44 -18.66
CA ASN A 93 16.82 2.90 -19.21
C ASN A 93 17.78 2.32 -18.16
N ILE A 94 17.32 2.21 -16.91
CA ILE A 94 18.14 1.64 -15.84
C ILE A 94 18.59 0.21 -16.19
N SER A 95 19.88 -0.08 -15.98
CA SER A 95 20.41 -1.39 -16.30
C SER A 95 19.89 -2.46 -15.32
N LYS A 96 19.79 -3.70 -15.82
CA LYS A 96 19.36 -4.86 -15.02
C LYS A 96 20.22 -5.08 -13.78
N ASP A 97 21.52 -4.84 -13.89
CA ASP A 97 22.46 -5.01 -12.77
C ASP A 97 22.28 -3.94 -11.71
N VAL A 98 21.98 -2.69 -12.11
CA VAL A 98 21.65 -1.62 -11.16
C VAL A 98 20.33 -1.95 -10.45
N LEU A 99 19.29 -2.40 -11.16
CA LEU A 99 18.03 -2.82 -10.55
C LEU A 99 18.24 -3.94 -9.52
N ARG A 100 19.06 -4.95 -9.85
CA ARG A 100 19.40 -6.05 -8.93
C ARG A 100 20.10 -5.54 -7.67
N LYS A 101 21.04 -4.60 -7.81
CA LYS A 101 21.72 -3.98 -6.66
C LYS A 101 20.76 -3.20 -5.78
N ILE A 102 19.91 -2.35 -6.37
CA ILE A 102 18.88 -1.60 -5.64
C ILE A 102 17.97 -2.56 -4.86
N HIS A 103 17.48 -3.61 -5.52
CA HIS A 103 16.61 -4.59 -4.89
C HIS A 103 17.32 -5.36 -3.77
N SER A 104 18.60 -5.68 -3.93
CA SER A 104 19.41 -6.33 -2.89
C SER A 104 19.59 -5.44 -1.67
N VAL A 105 19.83 -4.14 -1.86
CA VAL A 105 19.89 -3.16 -0.74
C VAL A 105 18.54 -3.09 -0.02
N LYS A 106 17.44 -3.04 -0.76
CA LYS A 106 16.07 -3.02 -0.21
C LYS A 106 15.75 -4.28 0.62
N LYS A 107 16.29 -5.45 0.24
CA LYS A 107 16.22 -6.70 1.04
C LYS A 107 16.99 -6.59 2.36
N ILE A 108 18.15 -5.97 2.35
CA ILE A 108 19.01 -5.81 3.54
C ILE A 108 18.41 -4.77 4.50
N PHE A 109 17.75 -3.74 3.96
CA PHE A 109 17.15 -2.66 4.73
C PHE A 109 15.64 -2.57 4.44
N PRO A 110 14.81 -3.43 5.04
CA PRO A 110 13.36 -3.34 4.91
C PRO A 110 12.84 -1.94 5.31
N GLY A 111 11.86 -1.44 4.58
CA GLY A 111 11.31 -0.09 4.76
C GLY A 111 12.20 1.07 4.33
N SER A 112 13.41 0.82 3.79
CA SER A 112 14.20 1.85 3.13
C SER A 112 13.47 2.44 1.92
N THR A 113 13.79 3.67 1.52
CA THR A 113 13.18 4.35 0.36
C THR A 113 14.20 4.68 -0.73
N ILE A 114 13.77 4.62 -1.99
CA ILE A 114 14.56 5.02 -3.15
C ILE A 114 14.35 6.51 -3.44
N GLU A 115 15.47 7.22 -3.53
CA GLU A 115 15.53 8.61 -3.97
C GLU A 115 16.53 8.73 -5.11
N ASN A 116 16.12 9.43 -6.18
CA ASN A 116 17.03 9.83 -7.24
C ASN A 116 17.51 11.25 -6.93
N ILE A 117 18.82 11.43 -6.76
CA ILE A 117 19.45 12.71 -6.40
C ILE A 117 20.02 13.42 -7.66
N GLY A 118 19.69 12.93 -8.86
CA GLY A 118 20.09 13.55 -10.13
C GLY A 118 19.51 14.96 -10.31
N ASP A 119 20.42 15.93 -10.46
CA ASP A 119 20.22 17.37 -10.72
C ASP A 119 19.80 18.31 -9.57
N ASN A 120 20.14 18.00 -8.32
CA ASN A 120 20.37 19.05 -7.31
C ASN A 120 21.88 19.23 -7.11
N ARG A 121 22.52 19.93 -8.06
CA ARG A 121 23.77 20.64 -7.76
C ARG A 121 23.41 21.84 -6.89
N LEU A 122 23.98 21.85 -5.67
CA LEU A 122 24.11 23.02 -4.79
C LEU A 122 24.67 24.23 -5.56
#